data_AF-A0A958UVX8-F1
#
_entry.id   AF-A0A958UVX8-F1
#
_cell.length_a   1.000
_cell.length_b   1.000
_cell.length_c   1.000
_cell.angle_alpha   90.00
_cell.angle_beta   90.00
_cell.angle_gamma   90.00
#
_symmetry.space_group_name_H-M   'P 1'
#
loop_
_entity.id
_entity.type
_entity.pdbx_description
1 polymer ?
#
loop_
_entity_poly.entity_id
_entity_poly.type
_entity_poly.pdbx_seq_one_letter_code
_entity_poly.pdbx_strand_id
1 'polypeptide(L)'
;SQILFSNSFKEDLKSLDEKTFLDVFEGVPQAEIPKSEIEAGLDMIAALAAKTNFLASNGEARRALKENSISVNKDKVDEAYQITAEDLINAKYVILNKGKKNTYIIKAV
;
A
#
# COMPACT_ATOMS: atom_id res chain seq x y z
N SER A 1 -2.66 15.81 -12.50
CA SER A 1 -3.81 15.03 -12.00
C SER A 1 -4.33 13.93 -12.94
N GLN A 2 -3.59 13.51 -13.99
CA GLN A 2 -4.09 12.59 -15.02
C GLN A 2 -3.69 11.11 -14.80
N ILE A 3 -2.68 10.87 -13.95
CA ILE A 3 -2.06 9.54 -13.73
C ILE A 3 -2.85 8.70 -12.72
N LEU A 4 -3.54 9.33 -11.76
CA LEU A 4 -4.32 8.62 -10.73
C LEU A 4 -5.50 7.83 -11.31
N PHE A 5 -5.96 8.17 -12.53
CA PHE A 5 -7.15 7.61 -13.17
C PHE A 5 -6.89 6.87 -14.49
N SER A 6 -5.65 6.81 -14.99
CA SER A 6 -5.33 6.08 -16.22
C SER A 6 -5.30 4.56 -15.96
N ASN A 7 -5.76 3.80 -16.97
CA ASN A 7 -5.86 2.33 -16.95
C ASN A 7 -4.49 1.62 -16.88
N SER A 8 -3.39 2.40 -17.01
CA SER A 8 -1.99 1.95 -17.13
C SER A 8 -1.14 2.25 -15.88
N PHE A 9 -1.76 2.52 -14.74
CA PHE A 9 -1.11 2.95 -13.50
C PHE A 9 0.09 2.08 -13.06
N LYS A 10 0.04 0.76 -13.25
CA LYS A 10 1.17 -0.12 -12.88
C LYS A 10 2.38 0.01 -13.81
N GLU A 11 2.16 0.22 -15.10
CA GLU A 11 3.25 0.37 -16.09
C GLU A 11 3.85 1.78 -16.05
N ASP A 12 3.00 2.79 -15.89
CA ASP A 12 3.43 4.17 -15.66
C ASP A 12 4.24 4.26 -14.36
N LEU A 13 3.82 3.64 -13.26
CA LEU A 13 4.56 3.66 -11.99
C LEU A 13 5.92 2.97 -12.03
N LYS A 14 6.08 1.93 -12.87
CA LYS A 14 7.37 1.26 -13.07
C LYS A 14 8.33 2.09 -13.95
N SER A 15 7.80 2.95 -14.81
CA SER A 15 8.59 3.83 -15.69
C SER A 15 8.75 5.24 -15.14
N LEU A 16 7.97 5.63 -14.13
CA LEU A 16 8.05 6.93 -13.46
C LEU A 16 9.22 6.95 -12.47
N ASP A 17 10.03 7.99 -12.56
CA ASP A 17 11.09 8.27 -11.58
C ASP A 17 10.49 8.44 -10.18
N GLU A 18 11.22 7.97 -9.16
CA GLU A 18 10.88 8.05 -7.72
C GLU A 18 10.43 9.47 -7.32
N LYS A 19 10.98 10.48 -7.99
CA LYS A 19 10.64 11.90 -7.81
C LYS A 19 9.19 12.21 -8.21
N THR A 20 8.75 11.76 -9.38
CA THR A 20 7.37 11.96 -9.84
C THR A 20 6.39 11.07 -9.10
N PHE A 21 6.82 9.89 -8.66
CA PHE A 21 6.05 9.08 -7.71
C PHE A 21 5.77 9.90 -6.45
N LEU A 22 6.81 10.44 -5.80
CA LEU A 22 6.64 11.26 -4.61
C LEU A 22 5.75 12.48 -4.86
N ASP A 23 5.89 13.16 -6.00
CA ASP A 23 5.03 14.32 -6.35
C ASP A 23 3.56 13.92 -6.53
N VAL A 24 3.26 12.76 -7.14
CA VAL A 24 1.88 12.28 -7.32
C VAL A 24 1.24 11.91 -5.98
N PHE A 25 2.06 11.44 -5.04
CA PHE A 25 1.63 11.03 -3.72
C PHE A 25 1.98 12.06 -2.63
N GLU A 26 2.27 13.30 -3.02
CA GLU A 26 2.55 14.39 -2.10
C GLU A 26 1.30 14.68 -1.26
N GLY A 27 1.42 14.56 0.07
CA GLY A 27 0.30 14.68 0.99
C GLY A 27 -0.42 13.36 1.33
N VAL A 28 0.01 12.23 0.76
CA VAL A 28 -0.46 10.90 1.16
C VAL A 28 0.30 10.43 2.40
N PRO A 29 -0.39 9.92 3.45
CA PRO A 29 0.26 9.34 4.62
C PRO A 29 1.18 8.18 4.26
N GLN A 30 2.44 8.29 4.67
CA GLN A 30 3.48 7.28 4.46
C GLN A 30 3.87 6.64 5.80
N ALA A 31 4.18 5.36 5.77
CA ALA A 31 4.68 4.61 6.92
C ALA A 31 5.96 3.87 6.55
N GLU A 32 6.93 3.85 7.47
CA GLU A 32 8.20 3.16 7.26
C GLU A 32 8.17 1.79 7.94
N ILE A 33 8.45 0.73 7.18
CA ILE A 33 8.53 -0.64 7.67
C ILE A 33 9.86 -1.26 7.25
N PRO A 34 10.56 -1.97 8.14
CA PRO A 34 11.78 -2.67 7.77
C PRO A 34 11.52 -3.71 6.68
N LYS A 35 12.35 -3.74 5.62
CA LYS A 35 12.25 -4.74 4.54
C LYS A 35 12.16 -6.18 5.04
N SER A 36 12.89 -6.50 6.11
CA SER A 36 12.88 -7.85 6.70
C SER A 36 11.49 -8.30 7.15
N GLU A 37 10.61 -7.40 7.57
CA GLU A 37 9.23 -7.77 7.92
C GLU A 37 8.37 -8.04 6.68
N ILE A 38 8.63 -7.32 5.58
CA ILE A 38 7.96 -7.57 4.30
C ILE A 38 8.46 -8.89 3.69
N GLU A 39 9.76 -9.16 3.74
CA GLU A 39 10.33 -10.43 3.28
C GLU A 39 9.87 -11.63 4.12
N ALA A 40 9.60 -11.43 5.42
CA ALA A 40 9.04 -12.45 6.28
C ALA A 40 7.55 -12.74 6.02
N GLY A 41 6.88 -11.94 5.18
CA GLY A 41 5.44 -12.02 4.92
C GLY A 41 4.66 -11.15 5.90
N LEU A 42 4.52 -9.87 5.56
CA LEU A 42 3.84 -8.92 6.43
C LEU A 42 2.31 -9.07 6.31
N ASP A 43 1.66 -9.44 7.42
CA ASP A 43 0.20 -9.54 7.47
C ASP A 43 -0.47 -8.21 7.14
N MET A 44 -1.52 -8.24 6.31
CA MET A 44 -2.29 -7.05 5.93
C MET A 44 -2.84 -6.28 7.14
N ILE A 45 -3.28 -6.98 8.19
CA ILE A 45 -3.79 -6.34 9.42
C ILE A 45 -2.67 -5.58 10.12
N ALA A 46 -1.48 -6.17 10.21
CA ALA A 46 -0.32 -5.52 10.80
C ALA A 46 0.15 -4.34 9.95
N ALA A 47 0.16 -4.51 8.63
CA ALA A 47 0.49 -3.47 7.66
C ALA A 47 -0.50 -2.30 7.63
N LEU A 48 -1.73 -2.45 8.13
CA LEU A 48 -2.74 -1.38 8.13
C LEU A 48 -2.89 -0.70 9.51
N ALA A 49 -2.73 -1.44 10.59
CA ALA A 49 -2.93 -0.92 11.94
C ALA A 49 -1.63 -0.92 12.74
N ALA A 50 -1.03 -2.10 12.98
CA ALA A 50 0.04 -2.24 13.95
C ALA A 50 1.36 -1.53 13.56
N LYS A 51 1.69 -1.48 12.27
CA LYS A 51 2.99 -0.98 11.78
C LYS A 51 2.90 0.38 11.12
N THR A 52 1.76 0.68 10.51
CA THR A 52 1.56 1.91 9.74
C THR A 52 0.62 2.90 10.39
N ASN A 53 -0.14 2.45 11.39
CA ASN A 53 -1.12 3.25 12.11
C ASN A 53 -2.14 3.96 11.19
N PHE A 54 -2.36 3.42 9.98
CA PHE A 54 -3.33 3.95 9.01
C PHE A 54 -4.78 3.75 9.47
N LEU A 55 -5.01 2.71 10.28
CA LEU A 55 -6.27 2.42 10.94
C LEU A 55 -6.08 2.44 12.46
N ALA A 56 -7.12 2.86 13.18
CA ALA A 56 -7.04 3.03 14.62
C ALA A 56 -6.98 1.70 15.39
N SER A 57 -7.35 0.57 14.76
CA SER A 57 -7.25 -0.76 15.38
C SER A 57 -7.11 -1.91 14.39
N ASN A 58 -6.56 -3.03 14.86
CA ASN A 58 -6.53 -4.31 14.13
C ASN A 58 -7.94 -4.80 13.77
N GLY A 59 -8.95 -4.49 14.60
CA GLY A 59 -10.35 -4.84 14.35
C GLY A 59 -10.95 -4.10 13.16
N GLU A 60 -10.63 -2.81 13.02
CA GLU A 60 -11.00 -2.02 11.84
C GLU A 60 -10.30 -2.49 10.58
N ALA A 61 -9.01 -2.83 10.67
CA ALA A 61 -8.27 -3.40 9.55
C ALA A 61 -8.92 -4.69 9.04
N ARG A 62 -9.25 -5.62 9.94
CA ARG A 62 -9.96 -6.85 9.58
C ARG A 62 -11.32 -6.58 8.94
N ARG A 63 -12.10 -5.64 9.48
CA ARG A 63 -13.40 -5.26 8.89
C ARG A 63 -13.23 -4.69 7.48
N ALA A 64 -12.29 -3.78 7.28
CA ALA A 64 -12.04 -3.18 5.97
C ALA A 64 -11.58 -4.20 4.92
N LEU A 65 -10.77 -5.18 5.31
CA LEU A 65 -10.38 -6.32 4.47
C LEU A 65 -11.59 -7.19 4.15
N LYS A 66 -12.40 -7.55 5.16
CA LYS A 66 -13.61 -8.37 5.00
C LYS A 66 -14.68 -7.71 4.12
N GLU A 67 -14.77 -6.39 4.17
CA GLU A 67 -15.63 -5.58 3.30
C GLU A 67 -15.04 -5.37 1.90
N ASN A 68 -13.91 -6.02 1.58
CA ASN A 68 -13.19 -5.93 0.30
C ASN A 68 -12.94 -4.46 -0.12
N SER A 69 -12.68 -3.63 0.89
CA SER A 69 -12.45 -2.19 0.78
C SER A 69 -10.97 -1.85 0.79
N ILE A 70 -10.08 -2.82 1.00
CA ILE A 70 -8.63 -2.64 0.91
C ILE A 70 -8.11 -3.17 -0.43
N SER A 71 -7.12 -2.48 -0.99
CA SER A 71 -6.40 -2.93 -2.18
C SER A 71 -4.91 -2.66 -2.02
N VAL A 72 -4.06 -3.63 -2.37
CA VAL A 72 -2.60 -3.51 -2.43
C VAL A 72 -2.23 -3.31 -3.89
N ASN A 73 -1.52 -2.24 -4.24
CA ASN A 73 -1.07 -1.97 -5.61
C ASN A 73 -2.19 -2.03 -6.68
N LYS A 74 -3.42 -1.63 -6.31
CA LYS A 74 -4.68 -1.78 -7.09
C LYS A 74 -5.27 -3.20 -7.19
N ASP A 75 -4.65 -4.21 -6.61
CA ASP A 75 -5.25 -5.54 -6.47
C ASP A 75 -6.01 -5.66 -5.15
N LYS A 76 -7.21 -6.24 -5.22
CA LYS A 76 -8.01 -6.53 -4.03
C LYS A 76 -7.38 -7.69 -3.28
N VAL A 77 -7.26 -7.55 -1.97
CA VAL A 77 -6.64 -8.53 -1.08
C VAL A 77 -7.53 -8.80 0.12
N ASP A 78 -7.42 -9.99 0.67
CA ASP A 78 -8.13 -10.43 1.87
C ASP A 78 -7.23 -10.42 3.10
N GLU A 79 -7.78 -10.75 4.27
CA GLU A 79 -7.01 -10.81 5.52
C GLU A 79 -5.95 -11.91 5.56
N ALA A 80 -6.07 -12.93 4.71
CA ALA A 80 -5.08 -14.00 4.55
C ALA A 80 -3.92 -13.61 3.62
N TYR A 81 -3.99 -12.44 2.98
CA TYR A 81 -2.91 -11.98 2.12
C TYR A 81 -1.75 -11.45 2.95
N GLN A 82 -0.53 -11.72 2.47
CA GLN A 82 0.70 -11.25 3.08
C GLN A 82 1.46 -10.43 2.06
N ILE A 83 1.87 -9.23 2.44
CA ILE A 83 2.68 -8.37 1.60
C ILE A 83 4.09 -8.95 1.60
N THR A 84 4.60 -9.22 0.40
CA THR A 84 5.96 -9.76 0.22
C THR A 84 6.81 -8.82 -0.63
N ALA A 85 8.07 -9.19 -0.85
CA ALA A 85 8.97 -8.41 -1.70
C ALA A 85 8.48 -8.30 -3.16
N GLU A 86 7.59 -9.19 -3.61
CA GLU A 86 6.99 -9.15 -4.95
C GLU A 86 6.02 -7.97 -5.12
N ASP A 87 5.43 -7.50 -4.03
CA ASP A 87 4.54 -6.33 -4.00
C ASP A 87 5.29 -5.01 -3.92
N LEU A 88 6.61 -5.02 -3.75
CA LEU A 88 7.40 -3.80 -3.65
C LEU A 88 7.57 -3.15 -5.03
N ILE A 89 6.93 -2.01 -5.22
CA ILE A 89 7.20 -1.08 -6.30
C ILE A 89 8.61 -0.51 -6.10
N ASN A 90 9.44 -0.64 -7.14
CA ASN A 90 10.86 -0.25 -7.11
C ASN A 90 11.65 -0.86 -5.93
N ALA A 91 11.23 -2.05 -5.46
CA ALA A 91 11.80 -2.71 -4.29
C ALA A 91 11.82 -1.82 -3.02
N LYS A 92 10.94 -0.82 -2.92
CA LYS A 92 10.94 0.18 -1.84
C LYS A 92 9.56 0.60 -1.36
N TYR A 93 8.52 0.51 -2.20
CA TYR A 93 7.23 1.11 -1.87
C TYR A 93 6.08 0.12 -2.08
N VAL A 94 5.08 0.16 -1.20
CA VAL A 94 3.80 -0.56 -1.38
C VAL A 94 2.67 0.43 -1.25
N ILE A 95 1.73 0.40 -2.19
CA ILE A 95 0.57 1.29 -2.16
C ILE A 95 -0.61 0.52 -1.57
N LEU A 96 -1.23 1.10 -0.54
CA LEU A 96 -2.45 0.59 0.07
C LEU A 96 -3.59 1.56 -0.18
N ASN A 97 -4.68 1.09 -0.75
CA ASN A 97 -5.89 1.88 -0.93
C ASN A 97 -6.98 1.35 -0.01
N LYS A 98 -7.61 2.24 0.76
CA LYS A 98 -8.87 1.99 1.47
C LYS A 98 -10.00 2.70 0.75
N GLY A 99 -10.72 1.94 -0.07
CA GLY A 99 -11.78 2.40 -0.95
C GLY A 99 -11.23 3.29 -2.06
N LYS A 100 -12.02 4.31 -2.45
CA LYS A 100 -11.66 5.23 -3.56
C LYS A 100 -10.98 6.53 -3.12
N LYS A 101 -10.99 6.84 -1.81
CA LYS A 101 -10.59 8.16 -1.29
C LYS A 101 -9.34 8.14 -0.43
N ASN A 102 -9.04 7.02 0.22
CA ASN A 102 -7.91 6.94 1.12
C ASN A 102 -6.85 6.07 0.46
N THR A 103 -5.71 6.69 0.16
CA THR A 103 -4.50 6.01 -0.27
C THR A 103 -3.47 6.17 0.84
N TYR A 104 -2.63 5.17 0.99
CA TYR A 104 -1.57 5.11 1.98
C TYR A 104 -0.36 4.45 1.32
N ILE A 105 0.84 4.79 1.81
CA ILE A 105 2.07 4.27 1.23
C ILE A 105 2.93 3.67 2.32
N ILE A 106 3.38 2.44 2.11
CA ILE A 106 4.40 1.82 2.93
C ILE A 106 5.72 1.97 2.22
N LYS A 107 6.70 2.53 2.90
CA LYS A 107 8.09 2.62 2.48
C LYS A 107 8.89 1.56 3.21
N ALA A 108 9.44 0.63 2.46
CA ALA A 108 10.35 -0.40 2.93
C ALA A 108 11.75 0.20 3.14
N VAL A 109 12.18 0.28 4.40
CA VAL A 109 13.49 0.80 4.83
C VAL A 109 14.45 -0.30 5.25
#